data_AF-A0A9W8R3B7-F1
#
_entry.id   AF-A0A9W8R3B7-F1
#
_cell.length_a   1.000
_cell.length_b   1.000
_cell.length_c   1.000
_cell.angle_alpha   90.00
_cell.angle_beta   90.00
_cell.angle_gamma   90.00
#
_symmetry.space_group_name_H-M   'P 1'
#
loop_
_entity.id
_entity.type
_entity.pdbx_description
1 polymer ?
#
loop_
_entity_poly.entity_id
_entity_poly.type
_entity_poly.pdbx_seq_one_letter_code
_entity_poly.pdbx_strand_id
1 'polypeptide(L)'
;MAEYAQVYSTIPEGLLKLLGDNLPYSLPLLRRIQFTKFEGGLTKTAKIILVSEHGDLEGESTPQRFSAAYLDIGGGPDTQMWVYSTVEKPGDPDTKETIIYERQLARLVDEAIGIAKEYNKKLAYPGAVLLGTIHDTTRALLAKTGRVEARETGAYDKWLFQYQDIPNDETKLPEGMNWGTANEDDCAVVVSRTNIPRTV
;
A
#
# COMPACT_ATOMS: atom_id res chain seq x y z
N MET A 1 -19.26 6.37 -17.11
CA MET A 1 -19.04 7.55 -16.26
C MET A 1 -17.57 7.91 -16.35
N ALA A 2 -17.22 9.20 -16.20
CA ALA A 2 -15.83 9.62 -16.20
C ALA A 2 -15.22 9.33 -14.83
N GLU A 3 -14.03 8.72 -14.79
CA GLU A 3 -13.29 8.53 -13.54
C GLU A 3 -12.42 9.76 -13.30
N TYR A 4 -12.57 10.36 -12.12
CA TYR A 4 -11.82 11.56 -11.75
C TYR A 4 -10.64 11.14 -10.87
N ALA A 5 -9.45 11.59 -11.26
CA ALA A 5 -8.24 11.37 -10.49
C ALA A 5 -7.83 12.68 -9.79
N GLN A 6 -7.48 12.56 -8.52
CA GLN A 6 -6.87 13.62 -7.73
C GLN A 6 -5.53 13.17 -7.18
N VAL A 7 -4.54 14.05 -7.29
CA VAL A 7 -3.18 13.82 -6.84
C VAL A 7 -2.84 14.84 -5.75
N TYR A 8 -2.54 14.35 -4.56
CA TYR A 8 -2.24 15.18 -3.40
C TYR A 8 -0.77 15.07 -3.01
N SER A 9 -0.19 16.19 -2.57
CA SER A 9 1.16 16.20 -1.97
C SER A 9 1.15 16.07 -0.45
N THR A 10 -0.03 16.10 0.16
CA THR A 10 -0.31 15.90 1.58
C THR A 10 -1.40 14.84 1.72
N ILE A 11 -1.61 14.33 2.93
CA ILE A 11 -2.70 13.37 3.18
C ILE A 11 -4.03 14.14 3.25
N PRO A 12 -4.99 13.89 2.35
CA PRO A 12 -6.31 14.52 2.45
C PRO A 12 -7.07 13.97 3.67
N GLU A 13 -7.74 14.86 4.41
CA GLU A 13 -8.36 14.55 5.71
C GLU A 13 -9.38 13.40 5.63
N GLY A 14 -10.22 13.41 4.59
CA GLY A 14 -11.25 12.39 4.36
C GLY A 14 -10.71 11.00 4.04
N LEU A 15 -9.46 10.86 3.59
CA LEU A 15 -8.93 9.57 3.12
C LEU A 15 -8.67 8.58 4.25
N LEU A 16 -8.22 9.06 5.41
CA LEU A 16 -8.02 8.19 6.58
C LEU A 16 -9.34 7.57 7.04
N LYS A 17 -10.42 8.37 7.07
CA LYS A 17 -11.77 7.89 7.37
C LYS A 17 -12.25 6.91 6.30
N LEU A 18 -12.10 7.28 5.03
CA LEU A 18 -12.53 6.45 3.90
C LEU A 18 -11.84 5.07 3.93
N LEU A 19 -10.52 5.03 4.14
CA LEU A 19 -9.81 3.76 4.27
C LEU A 19 -10.20 3.02 5.56
N GLY A 20 -10.42 3.72 6.67
CA GLY A 20 -10.92 3.13 7.93
C GLY A 20 -12.24 2.39 7.75
N ASP A 21 -13.20 2.98 7.03
CA ASP A 21 -14.51 2.40 6.70
C ASP A 21 -14.43 1.19 5.73
N ASN A 22 -13.22 0.91 5.23
CA ASN A 22 -12.91 -0.19 4.30
C ASN A 22 -12.01 -1.27 4.91
N LEU A 23 -11.77 -1.21 6.22
CA LEU A 23 -11.07 -2.28 6.94
C LEU A 23 -11.86 -3.61 6.91
N PRO A 24 -11.18 -4.77 6.93
CA PRO A 24 -9.72 -4.93 7.00
C PRO A 24 -8.99 -4.81 5.65
N TYR A 25 -9.69 -4.70 4.52
CA TYR A 25 -9.10 -4.81 3.17
C TYR A 25 -8.14 -3.66 2.84
N SER A 26 -8.48 -2.44 3.27
CA SER A 26 -7.66 -1.25 3.07
C SER A 26 -6.40 -1.19 3.95
N LEU A 27 -6.18 -2.18 4.82
CA LEU A 27 -5.22 -2.08 5.92
C LEU A 27 -3.78 -1.77 5.47
N PRO A 28 -3.21 -2.39 4.42
CA PRO A 28 -1.84 -2.10 3.99
C PRO A 28 -1.66 -0.63 3.62
N LEU A 29 -2.58 -0.06 2.84
CA LEU A 29 -2.54 1.35 2.46
C LEU A 29 -2.82 2.26 3.65
N LEU A 30 -3.83 1.95 4.47
CA LEU A 30 -4.16 2.73 5.66
C LEU A 30 -2.95 2.85 6.59
N ARG A 31 -2.24 1.75 6.84
CA ARG A 31 -1.06 1.75 7.71
C ARG A 31 0.10 2.54 7.11
N ARG A 32 0.32 2.45 5.79
CA ARG A 32 1.32 3.28 5.11
C ARG A 32 0.99 4.77 5.27
N ILE A 33 -0.25 5.16 5.07
CA ILE A 33 -0.68 6.55 5.22
C ILE A 33 -0.58 7.00 6.68
N GLN A 34 -1.00 6.19 7.65
CA GLN A 34 -0.86 6.51 9.07
C GLN A 34 0.61 6.69 9.50
N PHE A 35 1.56 6.04 8.82
CA PHE A 35 2.99 6.20 9.09
C PHE A 35 3.53 7.58 8.67
N THR A 36 2.85 8.28 7.76
CA THR A 36 3.30 9.58 7.25
C THR A 36 3.32 10.69 8.29
N LYS A 37 2.62 10.51 9.43
CA LYS A 37 2.60 11.44 10.56
C LYS A 37 3.91 11.46 11.35
N PHE A 38 4.75 10.43 11.23
CA PHE A 38 6.03 10.37 11.92
C PHE A 38 7.08 11.17 11.16
N GLU A 39 8.10 11.67 11.87
CA GLU A 39 9.21 12.39 11.26
C GLU A 39 9.87 11.53 10.16
N GLY A 40 10.01 12.09 8.96
CA GLY A 40 10.51 11.37 7.78
C GLY A 40 9.51 10.39 7.14
N GLY A 41 8.30 10.24 7.67
CA GLY A 41 7.28 9.32 7.16
C GLY A 41 6.63 9.75 5.84
N LEU A 42 6.60 11.05 5.55
CA LEU A 42 6.17 11.63 4.27
C LEU A 42 7.36 12.31 3.59
N THR A 43 7.80 11.79 2.45
CA THR A 43 8.88 12.40 1.68
C THR A 43 8.33 13.48 0.74
N LYS A 44 9.22 14.35 0.24
CA LYS A 44 8.84 15.39 -0.74
C LYS A 44 8.40 14.80 -2.10
N THR A 45 8.79 13.57 -2.37
CA THR A 45 8.49 12.81 -3.59
C THR A 45 7.25 11.92 -3.43
N ALA A 46 6.70 11.85 -2.22
CA ALA A 46 5.45 11.15 -1.97
C ALA A 46 4.25 11.90 -2.56
N LYS A 47 3.34 11.13 -3.13
CA LYS A 47 2.05 11.54 -3.67
C LYS A 47 0.98 10.56 -3.22
N ILE A 48 -0.21 11.08 -3.01
CA ILE A 48 -1.43 10.29 -2.84
C ILE A 48 -2.25 10.41 -4.10
N ILE A 49 -2.65 9.29 -4.68
CA ILE A 49 -3.52 9.25 -5.85
C ILE A 49 -4.86 8.71 -5.39
N LEU A 50 -5.95 9.41 -5.67
CA LEU A 50 -7.30 8.94 -5.48
C LEU A 50 -8.02 8.96 -6.82
N VAL A 51 -8.62 7.84 -7.21
CA VAL A 51 -9.49 7.75 -8.37
C VAL A 51 -10.87 7.31 -7.91
N SER A 52 -11.89 8.09 -8.24
CA SER A 52 -13.27 7.83 -7.84
C SER A 52 -14.29 8.36 -8.86
N GLU A 53 -15.56 8.02 -8.65
CA GLU A 53 -16.69 8.43 -9.51
C GLU A 53 -16.94 9.96 -9.53
N HIS A 54 -16.52 10.69 -8.49
CA HIS A 54 -16.82 12.13 -8.34
C HIS A 54 -15.61 13.01 -7.98
N GLY A 55 -14.41 12.43 -7.92
CA GLY A 55 -13.14 13.17 -7.86
C GLY A 55 -12.74 13.61 -6.48
N ASP A 56 -13.62 14.24 -5.70
CA ASP A 56 -13.25 14.88 -4.43
C ASP A 56 -13.73 14.12 -3.19
N LEU A 57 -12.94 14.19 -2.12
CA LEU A 57 -13.28 13.75 -0.77
C LEU A 57 -14.01 14.83 0.04
N GLU A 58 -14.03 16.09 -0.43
CA GLU A 58 -14.65 17.23 0.26
C GLU A 58 -16.13 17.48 -0.13
N GLY A 59 -16.73 16.61 -0.95
CA GLY A 59 -18.15 16.68 -1.34
C GLY A 59 -19.13 16.13 -0.30
N GLU A 60 -20.44 16.37 -0.49
CA GLU A 60 -21.51 15.93 0.43
C GLU A 60 -21.62 14.41 0.63
N SER A 61 -21.06 13.60 -0.29
CA SER A 61 -21.09 12.14 -0.23
C SER A 61 -19.71 11.52 -0.43
N THR A 62 -19.28 10.66 0.50
CA THR A 62 -18.05 9.87 0.36
C THR A 62 -18.17 8.89 -0.81
N PRO A 63 -17.12 8.70 -1.64
CA PRO A 63 -17.18 7.79 -2.77
C PRO A 63 -17.35 6.34 -2.30
N GLN A 64 -18.32 5.64 -2.88
CA GLN A 64 -18.54 4.20 -2.59
C GLN A 64 -17.58 3.31 -3.39
N ARG A 65 -17.24 3.72 -4.63
CA ARG A 65 -16.29 3.02 -5.50
C ARG A 65 -15.06 3.89 -5.73
N PHE A 66 -13.91 3.41 -5.28
CA PHE A 66 -12.66 4.14 -5.47
C PHE A 66 -11.45 3.21 -5.50
N SER A 67 -10.37 3.74 -6.04
CA SER A 67 -9.03 3.17 -5.94
C SER A 67 -8.08 4.26 -5.45
N ALA A 68 -7.28 3.95 -4.44
CA ALA A 68 -6.33 4.89 -3.84
C ALA A 68 -4.93 4.29 -3.81
N ALA A 69 -3.93 5.16 -3.89
CA ALA A 69 -2.54 4.76 -3.75
C ALA A 69 -1.71 5.79 -2.97
N TYR A 70 -0.74 5.26 -2.22
CA TYR A 70 0.45 6.00 -1.83
C TYR A 70 1.54 5.66 -2.83
N LEU A 71 2.20 6.66 -3.39
CA LEU A 71 3.35 6.52 -4.28
C LEU A 71 4.48 7.43 -3.81
N ASP A 72 5.65 6.87 -3.55
CA ASP A 72 6.88 7.62 -3.36
C ASP A 72 7.87 7.30 -4.47
N ILE A 73 7.88 8.16 -5.48
CA ILE A 73 8.71 7.97 -6.68
C ILE A 73 10.22 8.05 -6.37
N GLY A 74 10.60 8.77 -5.32
CA GLY A 74 11.98 8.92 -4.88
C GLY A 74 12.41 7.97 -3.76
N GLY A 75 11.47 7.23 -3.17
CA GLY A 75 11.66 6.43 -1.95
C GLY A 75 12.24 5.03 -2.15
N GLY A 76 12.68 4.68 -3.37
CA GLY A 76 13.32 3.38 -3.63
C GLY A 76 14.71 3.25 -2.97
N PRO A 77 15.30 2.04 -2.90
CA PRO A 77 14.89 0.82 -3.61
C PRO A 77 13.83 0.00 -2.89
N ASP A 78 13.38 0.40 -1.70
CA ASP A 78 12.33 -0.32 -0.98
C ASP A 78 10.96 -0.16 -1.65
N THR A 79 9.90 -0.69 -1.03
CA THR A 79 8.53 -0.52 -1.53
C THR A 79 8.21 0.96 -1.74
N GLN A 80 7.83 1.31 -2.97
CA GLN A 80 7.54 2.68 -3.39
C GLN A 80 6.05 2.95 -3.48
N MET A 81 5.23 1.91 -3.67
CA MET A 81 3.81 2.06 -3.92
C MET A 81 2.96 1.10 -3.10
N TRP A 82 1.84 1.58 -2.59
CA TRP A 82 0.78 0.80 -1.96
C TRP A 82 -0.54 1.17 -2.61
N VAL A 83 -1.35 0.19 -2.96
CA VAL A 83 -2.63 0.37 -3.65
C VAL A 83 -3.73 -0.29 -2.84
N TYR A 84 -4.89 0.33 -2.83
CA TYR A 84 -6.14 -0.27 -2.39
C TYR A 84 -7.24 0.05 -3.40
N SER A 85 -8.11 -0.91 -3.69
CA SER A 85 -9.33 -0.69 -4.46
C SER A 85 -10.54 -1.29 -3.72
N THR A 86 -11.71 -0.65 -3.81
CA THR A 86 -12.91 -1.17 -3.14
C THR A 86 -13.38 -2.51 -3.70
N VAL A 87 -12.87 -2.94 -4.87
CA VAL A 87 -13.07 -4.30 -5.42
C VAL A 87 -12.50 -5.41 -4.53
N GLU A 88 -11.64 -5.07 -3.57
CA GLU A 88 -11.04 -6.03 -2.63
C GLU A 88 -12.04 -6.48 -1.55
N LYS A 89 -13.15 -5.77 -1.37
CA LYS A 89 -14.20 -6.15 -0.42
C LYS A 89 -14.94 -7.40 -0.94
N PRO A 90 -15.20 -8.41 -0.08
CA PRO A 90 -15.96 -9.59 -0.45
C PRO A 90 -17.39 -9.23 -0.82
N GLY A 91 -17.80 -9.76 -1.95
CA GLY A 91 -19.09 -9.63 -2.60
C GLY A 91 -18.86 -10.12 -4.02
N ASP A 92 -19.82 -10.82 -4.63
CA ASP A 92 -19.71 -11.16 -6.06
C ASP A 92 -19.91 -9.85 -6.84
N PRO A 93 -18.84 -9.23 -7.38
CA PRO A 93 -19.03 -8.04 -8.19
C PRO A 93 -19.65 -8.54 -9.50
N ASP A 94 -20.80 -8.02 -9.89
CA ASP A 94 -21.29 -8.25 -11.25
C ASP A 94 -20.16 -7.82 -12.22
N THR A 95 -20.05 -8.48 -13.37
CA THR A 95 -19.01 -8.20 -14.38
C THR A 95 -19.01 -6.71 -14.79
N LYS A 96 -20.18 -6.05 -14.71
CA LYS A 96 -20.34 -4.61 -14.92
C LYS A 96 -19.67 -3.73 -13.86
N GLU A 97 -19.46 -4.22 -12.65
CA GLU A 97 -18.74 -3.50 -11.59
C GLU A 97 -17.22 -3.58 -11.80
N THR A 98 -16.73 -4.71 -12.30
CA THR A 98 -15.29 -4.93 -12.55
C THR A 98 -14.70 -3.95 -13.57
N ILE A 99 -15.46 -3.54 -14.59
CA ILE A 99 -14.97 -2.59 -15.61
C ILE A 99 -14.74 -1.18 -15.03
N ILE A 100 -15.47 -0.81 -13.97
CA ILE A 100 -15.27 0.47 -13.27
C ILE A 100 -13.90 0.44 -12.60
N TYR A 101 -13.62 -0.61 -11.85
CA TYR A 101 -12.34 -0.78 -11.17
C TYR A 101 -11.16 -0.91 -12.14
N GLU A 102 -11.34 -1.58 -13.27
CA GLU A 102 -10.33 -1.65 -14.33
C GLU A 102 -9.96 -0.25 -14.84
N ARG A 103 -10.96 0.61 -15.08
CA ARG A 103 -10.73 2.01 -15.49
C ARG A 103 -10.07 2.84 -14.39
N GLN A 104 -10.52 2.68 -13.15
CA GLN A 104 -9.93 3.40 -12.01
C GLN A 104 -8.46 3.04 -11.82
N LEU A 105 -8.12 1.75 -11.90
CA LEU A 105 -6.76 1.25 -11.76
C LEU A 105 -5.87 1.65 -12.95
N ALA A 106 -6.40 1.61 -14.18
CA ALA A 106 -5.68 2.12 -15.35
C ALA A 106 -5.36 3.61 -15.20
N ARG A 107 -6.35 4.41 -14.78
CA ARG A 107 -6.16 5.84 -14.53
C ARG A 107 -5.14 6.10 -13.41
N LEU A 108 -5.17 5.31 -12.35
CA LEU A 108 -4.22 5.40 -11.24
C LEU A 108 -2.78 5.13 -11.72
N VAL A 109 -2.59 4.15 -12.61
CA VAL A 109 -1.30 3.89 -13.26
C VAL A 109 -0.87 5.04 -14.16
N ASP A 110 -1.79 5.63 -14.94
CA ASP A 110 -1.48 6.80 -15.77
C ASP A 110 -1.00 8.00 -14.94
N GLU A 111 -1.63 8.26 -13.80
CA GLU A 111 -1.18 9.31 -12.86
C GLU A 111 0.21 8.99 -12.29
N ALA A 112 0.48 7.74 -11.92
CA ALA A 112 1.80 7.32 -11.45
C ALA A 112 2.89 7.52 -12.53
N ILE A 113 2.58 7.24 -13.79
CA ILE A 113 3.46 7.50 -14.93
C ILE A 113 3.69 9.00 -15.11
N GLY A 114 2.65 9.82 -14.96
CA GLY A 114 2.75 11.28 -14.98
C GLY A 114 3.72 11.79 -13.92
N ILE A 115 3.54 11.35 -12.67
CA ILE A 115 4.41 11.69 -11.53
C ILE A 115 5.87 11.26 -11.80
N ALA A 116 6.09 10.08 -12.37
CA ALA A 116 7.42 9.61 -12.72
C ALA A 116 8.11 10.49 -13.78
N LYS A 117 7.36 10.93 -14.80
CA LYS A 117 7.86 11.86 -15.82
C LYS A 117 8.20 13.23 -15.23
N GLU A 118 7.34 13.76 -14.37
CA GLU A 118 7.57 15.04 -13.69
C GLU A 118 8.77 15.00 -12.75
N TYR A 119 8.99 13.87 -12.08
CA TYR A 119 10.15 13.70 -11.19
C TYR A 119 11.49 13.87 -11.93
N ASN A 120 11.55 13.47 -13.22
CA ASN A 120 12.65 13.70 -14.16
C ASN A 120 14.06 13.44 -13.59
N LYS A 121 14.18 12.41 -12.75
CA LYS A 121 15.42 11.95 -12.13
C LYS A 121 15.53 10.45 -12.28
N LYS A 122 16.74 9.92 -12.08
CA LYS A 122 16.99 8.47 -12.10
C LYS A 122 16.15 7.78 -11.03
N LEU A 123 15.34 6.80 -11.44
CA LEU A 123 14.58 5.93 -10.55
C LEU A 123 15.46 4.80 -10.00
N ALA A 124 15.10 4.28 -8.84
CA ALA A 124 15.76 3.12 -8.25
C ALA A 124 15.62 1.87 -9.16
N TYR A 125 14.44 1.69 -9.75
CA TYR A 125 14.16 0.69 -10.76
C TYR A 125 14.00 1.37 -12.13
N PRO A 126 14.83 1.03 -13.14
CA PRO A 126 14.75 1.66 -14.46
C PRO A 126 13.35 1.52 -15.09
N GLY A 127 12.63 2.63 -15.16
CA GLY A 127 11.28 2.68 -15.75
C GLY A 127 10.17 2.06 -14.89
N ALA A 128 10.43 1.74 -13.62
CA ALA A 128 9.47 1.07 -12.76
C ALA A 128 9.48 1.61 -11.32
N VAL A 129 8.46 1.22 -10.56
CA VAL A 129 8.37 1.41 -9.11
C VAL A 129 8.02 0.08 -8.46
N LEU A 130 8.52 -0.15 -7.24
CA LEU A 130 8.19 -1.37 -6.51
C LEU A 130 6.83 -1.22 -5.82
N LEU A 131 5.82 -1.93 -6.35
CA LEU A 131 4.51 -2.08 -5.73
C LEU A 131 4.57 -3.12 -4.61
N GLY A 132 4.07 -2.75 -3.43
CA GLY A 132 4.04 -3.60 -2.25
C GLY A 132 3.03 -4.75 -2.35
N THR A 133 2.67 -5.31 -1.20
CA THR A 133 1.62 -6.33 -1.13
C THR A 133 0.31 -5.79 -1.72
N ILE A 134 -0.30 -6.59 -2.59
CA ILE A 134 -1.53 -6.25 -3.30
C ILE A 134 -2.49 -7.44 -3.27
N HIS A 135 -3.79 -7.14 -3.19
CA HIS A 135 -4.84 -8.15 -3.26
C HIS A 135 -4.93 -8.78 -4.67
N ASP A 136 -5.25 -10.07 -4.74
CA ASP A 136 -5.24 -10.81 -6.01
C ASP A 136 -6.21 -10.26 -7.06
N THR A 137 -7.41 -9.83 -6.66
CA THR A 137 -8.37 -9.18 -7.57
C THR A 137 -7.80 -7.90 -8.16
N THR A 138 -7.22 -7.03 -7.33
CA THR A 138 -6.60 -5.77 -7.77
C THR A 138 -5.40 -6.05 -8.67
N ARG A 139 -4.57 -7.05 -8.33
CA ARG A 139 -3.45 -7.51 -9.14
C ARG A 139 -3.90 -7.98 -10.52
N ALA A 140 -4.96 -8.79 -10.59
CA ALA A 140 -5.50 -9.30 -11.85
C ALA A 140 -6.01 -8.16 -12.76
N LEU A 141 -6.63 -7.13 -12.19
CA LEU A 141 -7.08 -5.96 -12.95
C LEU A 141 -5.92 -5.07 -13.39
N LEU A 142 -4.93 -4.83 -12.54
CA LEU A 142 -3.73 -4.10 -12.91
C LEU A 142 -2.94 -4.81 -14.01
N ALA A 143 -2.87 -6.14 -14.01
CA ALA A 143 -2.20 -6.90 -15.07
C ALA A 143 -2.79 -6.64 -16.46
N LYS A 144 -4.12 -6.42 -16.55
CA LYS A 144 -4.79 -6.10 -17.83
C LYS A 144 -4.33 -4.77 -18.44
N THR A 145 -3.77 -3.87 -17.64
CA THR A 145 -3.21 -2.60 -18.16
C THR A 145 -1.99 -2.84 -19.04
N GLY A 146 -1.31 -4.00 -18.92
CA GLY A 146 -0.03 -4.26 -19.57
C GLY A 146 1.10 -3.35 -19.08
N ARG A 147 0.95 -2.78 -17.87
CA ARG A 147 1.92 -1.87 -17.22
C ARG A 147 2.34 -2.33 -15.84
N VAL A 148 1.66 -3.32 -15.27
CA VAL A 148 1.97 -3.90 -13.96
C VAL A 148 2.16 -5.40 -14.15
N GLU A 149 3.32 -5.89 -13.76
CA GLU A 149 3.69 -7.30 -13.85
C GLU A 149 4.25 -7.79 -12.52
N ALA A 150 4.14 -9.09 -12.28
CA ALA A 150 4.82 -9.72 -11.17
C ALA A 150 6.33 -9.73 -11.44
N ARG A 151 7.14 -9.72 -10.37
CA ARG A 151 8.58 -9.93 -10.51
C ARG A 151 8.86 -11.33 -11.03
N GLU A 152 10.01 -11.49 -11.68
CA GLU A 152 10.48 -12.80 -12.18
C GLU A 152 10.56 -13.87 -11.08
N THR A 153 10.81 -13.46 -9.84
CA THR A 153 10.90 -14.32 -8.66
C THR A 153 9.56 -14.87 -8.18
N GLY A 154 8.43 -14.40 -8.75
CA GLY A 154 7.10 -14.93 -8.52
C GLY A 154 6.14 -13.99 -7.81
N ALA A 155 4.91 -14.44 -7.61
CA ALA A 155 3.83 -13.66 -6.98
C ALA A 155 3.98 -13.50 -5.46
N TYR A 156 4.84 -14.28 -4.83
CA TYR A 156 4.99 -14.39 -3.38
C TYR A 156 6.47 -14.36 -2.99
N ASP A 157 7.14 -13.22 -3.13
CA ASP A 157 8.51 -12.97 -2.66
C ASP A 157 8.63 -12.98 -1.10
N LYS A 158 7.96 -13.92 -0.43
CA LYS A 158 8.10 -14.20 1.00
C LYS A 158 8.92 -15.48 1.18
N TRP A 159 9.78 -15.44 2.19
CA TRP A 159 10.84 -16.40 2.42
C TRP A 159 10.35 -17.63 3.17
N LEU A 160 10.89 -18.79 2.78
CA LEU A 160 10.83 -20.03 3.54
C LEU A 160 12.22 -20.27 4.11
N PHE A 161 12.32 -20.38 5.44
CA PHE A 161 13.47 -20.99 6.09
C PHE A 161 13.05 -22.36 6.62
N GLN A 162 14.00 -23.26 6.69
CA GLN A 162 13.83 -24.55 7.34
C GLN A 162 14.10 -24.37 8.82
N TYR A 163 13.21 -24.87 9.68
CA TYR A 163 13.34 -24.68 11.13
C TYR A 163 14.68 -25.22 11.66
N GLN A 164 15.15 -26.34 11.10
CA GLN A 164 16.43 -26.96 11.42
C GLN A 164 17.66 -26.15 11.00
N ASP A 165 17.50 -25.18 10.09
CA ASP A 165 18.56 -24.29 9.63
C ASP A 165 18.61 -22.99 10.45
N ILE A 166 17.64 -22.78 11.36
CA ILE A 166 17.74 -21.72 12.37
C ILE A 166 18.85 -22.15 13.36
N PRO A 167 19.86 -21.31 13.62
CA PRO A 167 20.87 -21.60 14.63
C PRO A 167 20.20 -21.89 15.98
N ASN A 168 20.42 -23.08 16.52
CA ASN A 168 19.89 -23.47 17.84
C ASN A 168 20.65 -22.82 19.00
N ASP A 169 21.86 -22.34 18.73
CA ASP A 169 22.74 -21.79 19.74
C ASP A 169 22.67 -20.26 19.74
N GLU A 170 22.46 -19.69 20.93
CA GLU A 170 22.64 -18.28 21.20
C GLU A 170 24.03 -17.84 20.72
N THR A 171 24.08 -17.00 19.69
CA THR A 171 25.35 -16.53 19.13
C THR A 171 26.14 -15.82 20.24
N LYS A 172 27.44 -16.10 20.33
CA LYS A 172 28.31 -15.50 21.35
C LYS A 172 28.30 -13.98 21.19
N LEU A 173 27.76 -13.27 22.19
CA LEU A 173 27.66 -11.83 22.17
C LEU A 173 29.02 -11.16 22.46
N PRO A 174 29.23 -9.92 22.00
CA PRO A 174 30.38 -9.11 22.41
C PRO A 174 30.45 -8.96 23.93
N GLU A 175 31.66 -8.68 24.44
CA GLU A 175 31.89 -8.44 25.86
C GLU A 175 30.98 -7.32 26.39
N GLY A 176 30.23 -7.62 27.46
CA GLY A 176 29.27 -6.70 28.09
C GLY A 176 27.83 -6.77 27.57
N MET A 177 27.53 -7.57 26.55
CA MET A 177 26.16 -7.80 26.06
C MET A 177 25.58 -9.13 26.54
N ASN A 178 24.26 -9.17 26.75
CA ASN A 178 23.53 -10.37 27.20
C ASN A 178 22.26 -10.56 26.36
N TRP A 179 21.89 -11.82 26.11
CA TRP A 179 20.57 -12.15 25.55
C TRP A 179 19.51 -11.88 26.63
N GLY A 180 18.38 -11.33 26.20
CA GLY A 180 17.23 -11.06 27.07
C GLY A 180 16.00 -11.80 26.56
N THR A 181 15.12 -12.20 27.48
CA THR A 181 13.81 -12.76 27.13
C THR A 181 12.80 -11.64 27.09
N ALA A 182 12.13 -11.47 25.95
CA ALA A 182 11.00 -10.55 25.87
C ALA A 182 9.88 -11.01 26.81
N ASN A 183 9.28 -10.07 27.54
CA ASN A 183 8.15 -10.33 28.44
C ASN A 183 6.84 -9.74 27.87
N GLU A 184 5.74 -9.91 28.62
CA GLU A 184 4.43 -9.40 28.20
C GLU A 184 4.36 -7.86 28.18
N ASP A 185 5.16 -7.17 29.00
CA ASP A 185 5.24 -5.70 28.98
C ASP A 185 5.96 -5.19 27.73
N ASP A 186 6.98 -5.91 27.25
CA ASP A 186 7.62 -5.64 25.95
C ASP A 186 6.62 -5.85 24.80
N CYS A 187 5.75 -6.86 24.92
CA CYS A 187 4.65 -7.09 23.97
C CYS A 187 3.61 -5.95 24.01
N ALA A 188 3.32 -5.37 25.18
CA ALA A 188 2.38 -4.26 25.30
C ALA A 188 2.84 -3.02 24.50
N VAL A 189 4.15 -2.77 24.41
CA VAL A 189 4.71 -1.71 23.55
C VAL A 189 4.49 -2.01 22.05
N VAL A 190 4.55 -3.27 21.64
CA VAL A 190 4.31 -3.69 20.25
C VAL A 190 2.81 -3.69 19.91
N VAL A 191 1.97 -4.18 20.83
CA VAL A 191 0.50 -4.29 20.69
C VAL A 191 -0.17 -2.91 20.74
N SER A 192 0.28 -2.01 21.63
CA SER A 192 -0.27 -0.65 21.75
C SER A 192 -0.11 0.19 20.48
N ARG A 193 0.76 -0.22 19.54
CA ARG A 193 0.96 0.44 18.24
C ARG A 193 -0.05 0.01 17.17
N THR A 194 -0.92 -0.95 17.46
CA THR A 194 -1.90 -1.45 16.48
C THR A 194 -3.33 -1.54 17.01
N ASN A 195 -4.07 -0.43 16.97
CA ASN A 195 -5.55 -0.42 16.99
C ASN A 195 -6.15 -0.96 15.67
N ILE A 196 -5.69 -2.11 15.18
CA ILE A 196 -6.45 -2.86 14.18
C ILE A 196 -7.47 -3.68 14.96
N PRO A 197 -8.79 -3.47 14.77
CA PRO A 197 -9.78 -4.37 15.35
C PRO A 197 -9.55 -5.79 14.81
N ARG A 198 -9.22 -6.72 15.70
CA ARG A 198 -9.20 -8.15 15.42
C ARG A 198 -10.60 -8.67 15.70
N THR A 199 -11.37 -8.97 14.66
CA THR A 199 -12.60 -9.75 14.79
C THR A 199 -12.21 -11.21 15.03
N VAL A 200 -12.61 -11.76 16.18
CA VAL A 200 -12.51 -13.19 16.51
C VAL A 200 -13.74 -13.91 15.97
#